data_AF-A0A7C6HMZ9-F1
#
_entry.id   AF-A0A7C6HMZ9-F1
#
_cell.length_a   1.000
_cell.length_b   1.000
_cell.length_c   1.000
_cell.angle_alpha   90.00
_cell.angle_beta   90.00
_cell.angle_gamma   90.00
#
_symmetry.space_group_name_H-M   'P 1'
#
loop_
_entity.id
_entity.type
_entity.pdbx_description
1 polymer ?
#
loop_
_entity_poly.entity_id
_entity_poly.type
_entity_poly.pdbx_seq_one_letter_code
_entity_poly.pdbx_strand_id
1 'polypeptide(L)' 'MRVVVGAGSCGLAAGADKLVSELKSRDLGLDTRLEITGCIGMCYLEPIVDIYDDIGNLHR' A
#
# COMPACT_ATOMS: atom_id res chain seq x y z
N MET A 1 -8.01 -3.11 10.14
CA MET A 1 -7.82 -2.31 8.92
C MET A 1 -6.68 -2.89 8.08
N ARG A 2 -6.75 -2.88 6.75
CA ARG A 2 -5.67 -3.37 5.87
C ARG A 2 -5.19 -2.25 4.96
N VAL A 3 -3.88 -2.06 4.88
CA VAL A 3 -3.22 -1.08 4.01
C VAL A 3 -2.42 -1.86 2.98
N VAL A 4 -2.76 -1.73 1.71
CA VAL A 4 -2.13 -2.49 0.61
C VAL A 4 -1.38 -1.52 -0.30
N VAL A 5 -0.08 -1.69 -0.46
CA VAL A 5 0.75 -0.86 -1.33
C VAL A 5 1.04 -1.58 -2.64
N GLY A 6 0.73 -0.94 -3.76
CA GLY A 6 1.13 -1.39 -5.10
C GLY A 6 2.62 -1.19 -5.32
N ALA A 7 3.35 -2.30 -5.39
CA ALA A 7 4.79 -2.36 -5.60
C ALA A 7 5.13 -3.26 -6.81
N GLY A 8 4.40 -3.08 -7.92
CA GLY A 8 4.79 -3.61 -9.23
C GLY A 8 6.03 -2.90 -9.79
N SER A 9 6.38 -3.13 -11.06
CA SER A 9 7.53 -2.48 -11.68
C SER A 9 7.44 -0.95 -11.66
N CYS A 10 6.29 -0.41 -12.06
CA CYS A 10 6.01 1.03 -12.04
C CYS A 10 5.91 1.55 -10.58
N GLY A 11 5.32 0.79 -9.65
CA GLY A 11 5.30 1.10 -8.21
C GLY A 11 6.68 1.21 -7.59
N LEU A 12 7.57 0.25 -7.87
CA LEU A 12 8.96 0.30 -7.42
C LEU A 12 9.72 1.46 -8.06
N ALA A 13 9.52 1.71 -9.37
CA ALA A 13 10.12 2.86 -10.04
C ALA A 13 9.63 4.21 -9.46
N ALA A 14 8.39 4.25 -8.96
CA ALA A 14 7.79 5.41 -8.31
C ALA A 14 8.13 5.52 -6.81
N GLY A 15 8.89 4.57 -6.25
CA GLY A 15 9.40 4.63 -4.87
C GLY A 15 8.54 3.89 -3.81
N ALA A 16 7.76 2.88 -4.22
CA ALA A 16 6.98 2.06 -3.29
C ALA A 16 7.84 1.35 -2.22
N ASP A 17 9.11 1.04 -2.52
CA ASP A 17 10.07 0.45 -1.59
C ASP A 17 10.37 1.36 -0.38
N LYS A 18 10.55 2.66 -0.64
CA LYS A 18 10.78 3.67 0.40
C LYS A 18 9.52 3.87 1.23
N LEU A 19 8.37 3.96 0.57
CA LEU A 19 7.06 4.09 1.24
C LEU A 19 6.80 2.93 2.19
N VAL A 20 6.99 1.69 1.72
CA VAL A 20 6.83 0.48 2.55
C VAL A 20 7.78 0.48 3.74
N SER A 21 9.03 0.91 3.55
CA SER A 21 10.02 0.97 4.63
C SER A 21 9.63 1.97 5.72
N GLU A 22 9.13 3.15 5.32
CA GLU A 22 8.60 4.16 6.24
C GLU A 22 7.32 3.71 6.94
N LEU A 23 6.44 2.98 6.26
CA LEU A 23 5.22 2.46 6.89
C LEU A 23 5.52 1.33 7.88
N LYS A 24 6.57 0.53 7.64
CA LYS A 24 7.03 -0.50 8.57
C LYS A 24 7.71 0.07 9.82
N SER A 25 8.33 1.25 9.72
CA SER A 25 8.99 1.89 10.87
C SER A 25 8.01 2.65 11.77
N ARG A 26 6.78 2.91 11.29
CA ARG A 26 5.71 3.58 12.03
C ARG A 26 4.81 2.57 12.73
N ASP A 27 4.31 2.97 13.89
CA ASP A 27 3.17 2.29 14.51
C ASP A 27 1.89 2.73 13.80
N LEU A 28 1.32 1.82 13.00
CA LEU A 28 0.06 2.04 12.27
C LEU A 28 -1.17 1.67 13.12
N GLY A 29 -0.97 1.31 14.38
CA GLY A 29 -2.00 0.79 15.27
C GLY A 29 -2.04 -0.74 15.28
N LEU A 30 -2.46 -1.29 16.42
CA LEU A 30 -2.42 -2.71 16.75
C LEU A 30 -3.19 -3.62 15.75
N ASP A 31 -4.23 -3.10 15.11
CA ASP A 31 -5.10 -3.85 14.17
C ASP A 31 -4.90 -3.45 12.69
N THR A 32 -3.81 -2.74 12.38
CA THR A 32 -3.49 -2.35 11.01
C THR A 32 -2.48 -3.30 10.39
N ARG A 33 -2.90 -4.01 9.33
CA ARG A 33 -2.02 -4.90 8.57
C ARG A 33 -1.51 -4.21 7.31
N LEU A 34 -0.20 -4.04 7.20
CA LEU A 34 0.46 -3.60 5.97
C LEU A 34 0.72 -4.79 5.05
N GLU A 35 0.24 -4.71 3.82
CA GLU A 35 0.43 -5.69 2.76
C GLU A 35 1.01 -5.04 1.51
N ILE A 36 1.69 -5.84 0.69
CA ILE A 36 2.33 -5.38 -0.54
C ILE A 36 1.74 -6.22 -1.67
N THR A 37 1.31 -5.56 -2.74
CA THR A 37 0.78 -6.21 -3.94
C THR A 37 1.62 -5.87 -5.17
N GLY A 38 1.47 -6.67 -6.23
CA GLY A 38 2.17 -6.49 -7.50
C GLY A 38 1.49 -5.48 -8.43
N CYS A 39 1.67 -5.65 -9.74
CA CYS A 39 1.03 -4.81 -10.75
C CYS A 39 -0.49 -4.97 -10.74
N ILE A 40 -1.22 -3.85 -10.69
CA ILE A 40 -2.70 -3.81 -10.73
C ILE A 40 -3.25 -3.09 -11.97
N GLY A 41 -2.40 -2.76 -12.95
CA GLY A 41 -2.83 -2.10 -14.20
C GLY A 41 -3.11 -0.61 -14.11
N MET A 42 -2.77 0.05 -12.99
CA MET A 42 -2.99 1.48 -12.74
C MET A 42 -1.66 2.25 -12.58
N CYS A 43 -0.73 2.07 -13.52
CA CYS A 43 0.64 2.61 -13.40
C CYS A 43 0.70 4.13 -13.18
N TYR A 44 -0.30 4.89 -13.66
CA TYR A 44 -0.37 6.35 -13.47
C TYR A 44 -0.64 6.77 -12.02
N LEU A 45 -1.26 5.90 -11.22
CA LEU A 45 -1.59 6.17 -9.81
C LEU A 45 -0.51 5.64 -8.85
N GLU A 46 0.56 5.03 -9.37
CA GLU A 46 1.59 4.44 -8.53
C GLU A 46 2.54 5.50 -7.92
N PRO A 47 2.99 5.30 -6.66
CA PRO A 47 2.77 4.14 -5.79
C PRO A 47 1.40 4.23 -5.10
N ILE A 48 0.50 3.32 -5.48
CA ILE A 48 -0.89 3.35 -5.07
C ILE A 48 -1.06 2.67 -3.71
N VAL A 49 -1.91 3.24 -2.85
CA VAL A 49 -2.19 2.70 -1.53
C VAL A 49 -3.70 2.51 -1.40
N ASP A 50 -4.11 1.26 -1.20
CA ASP A 50 -5.50 0.90 -0.95
C ASP A 50 -5.69 0.66 0.55
N ILE A 51 -6.67 1.33 1.15
CA ILE A 51 -7.04 1.15 2.56
C ILE A 51 -8.38 0.44 2.62
N TYR A 52 -8.40 -0.75 3.21
CA TYR A 52 -9.61 -1.50 3.51
C TYR A 52 -9.95 -1.33 4.99
N ASP A 53 -11.12 -0.79 5.29
CA ASP A 53 -11.61 -0.72 6.67
C ASP A 53 -12.00 -2.10 7.22
N ASP A 54 -12.43 -2.15 8.48
CA ASP A 54 -12.72 -3.42 9.17
C ASP A 54 -13.94 -4.17 8.60
N ILE A 55 -14.78 -3.48 7.82
CA ILE A 55 -15.96 -4.04 7.15
C ILE A 55 -15.64 -4.37 5.68
N GLY A 56 -14.45 -4.01 5.20
CA GLY A 56 -13.94 -4.30 3.87
C GLY A 56 -14.21 -3.21 2.83
N ASN A 57 -14.66 -2.02 3.21
CA ASN A 57 -14.81 -0.92 2.24
C ASN A 57 -13.43 -0.38 1.83
N LEU A 58 -13.28 -0.10 0.54
CA LEU A 58 -12.06 0.45 -0.05
C LEU A 58 -12.07 1.98 0.00
N HIS A 59 -10.97 2.54 0.50
CA HIS A 59 -10.61 3.95 0.48
C HIS A 59 -9.28 4.11 -0.24
N ARG A 60 -9.19 5.04 -1.19
CA ARG A 60 -8.01 5.27 -2.05
C ARG A 60 -7.76 6.76 -2.21
#